data_AF-A0AAE1PAA1-F1
#
_entry.id   AF-A0AAE1PAA1-F1
#
_cell.length_a   1.000
_cell.length_b   1.000
_cell.length_c   1.000
_cell.angle_alpha   90.00
_cell.angle_beta   90.00
_cell.angle_gamma   90.00
#
_symmetry.space_group_name_H-M   'P 1'
#
loop_
_entity.id
_entity.type
_entity.pdbx_description
1 polymer ?
#
loop_
_entity_poly.entity_id
_entity_poly.type
_entity_poly.pdbx_seq_one_letter_code
_entity_poly.pdbx_strand_id
1 'polypeptide(L)'
;MLQWDSNEGVEEKVKLMSVEGLEQDDPTLITYIRQRLVPPSITPYKLSKPRKKDTSQFSQPKVLNKITHDMKQGFFVELGAADGEFQSNTLFLEREQGWTGLLIEANPDSYVKLLAKNRKAFKINAAISVTKHTTKLIFMPSGYKGATGHIGQEGEGTDKGLTMDALPLHSILQALNVTMIDFFSLDVEGYELKVLKTLSWDRIKIRVLCVETKFVPEGKSGVISYMQSLGYQHLGNHHNDNWFGWPELLNETRKEKV
;
A
#
# COMPACT_ATOMS: atom_id res chain seq x y z
N MET A 1 3.08 -8.33 29.19
CA MET A 1 2.66 -6.94 29.46
C MET A 1 3.89 -6.09 29.19
N LEU A 2 4.04 -5.56 27.98
CA LEU A 2 5.23 -4.78 27.60
C LEU A 2 4.98 -3.33 28.00
N GLN A 3 5.76 -2.83 28.96
CA GLN A 3 5.73 -1.45 29.42
C GLN A 3 6.28 -0.53 28.32
N TRP A 4 5.58 0.58 28.10
CA TRP A 4 5.99 1.67 27.22
C TRP A 4 6.65 2.73 28.09
N ASP A 5 7.97 2.84 28.03
CA ASP A 5 8.70 3.96 28.62
C ASP A 5 8.59 5.19 27.72
N SER A 6 8.53 6.37 28.36
CA SER A 6 8.27 7.68 27.76
C SER A 6 9.25 8.05 26.62
N ASN A 7 8.68 8.49 25.49
CA ASN A 7 9.23 8.46 24.13
C ASN A 7 10.07 9.67 23.67
N GLU A 8 10.24 10.73 24.45
CA GLU A 8 10.76 12.01 23.90
C GLU A 8 12.21 11.91 23.38
N GLY A 9 13.12 11.23 24.09
CA GLY A 9 14.52 11.07 23.65
C GLY A 9 14.74 10.02 22.55
N VAL A 10 13.77 9.11 22.35
CA VAL A 10 13.80 8.11 21.27
C VAL A 10 13.26 8.72 19.98
N GLU A 11 12.18 9.49 20.05
CA GLU A 11 11.61 10.19 18.90
C GLU A 11 12.60 11.15 18.23
N GLU A 12 13.43 11.85 19.02
CA GLU A 12 14.43 12.79 18.49
C GLU A 12 15.61 12.08 17.79
N LYS A 13 16.07 10.93 18.31
CA LYS A 13 17.11 10.10 17.67
C LYS A 13 16.65 9.47 16.37
N VAL A 14 15.38 9.07 16.28
CA VAL A 14 14.80 8.47 15.06
C VAL A 14 14.66 9.51 13.95
N LYS A 15 14.40 10.77 14.31
CA LYS A 15 14.37 11.91 13.37
C LYS A 15 15.74 12.20 12.71
N LEU A 16 16.83 11.75 13.33
CA LEU A 16 18.22 11.99 12.89
C LEU A 16 18.86 10.79 12.18
N MET A 17 18.24 9.60 12.19
CA MET A 17 18.78 8.44 11.48
C MET A 17 18.51 8.59 9.98
N SER A 18 19.57 8.83 9.20
CA SER A 18 19.50 8.65 7.75
C SER A 18 19.32 7.16 7.44
N VAL A 19 18.29 6.85 6.67
CA VAL A 19 18.06 5.49 6.17
C VAL A 19 18.50 5.32 4.73
N GLU A 20 19.11 6.34 4.11
CA GLU A 20 19.46 6.33 2.68
C GLU A 20 20.47 5.23 2.33
N GLY A 21 20.21 4.50 1.23
CA GLY A 21 21.04 3.40 0.76
C GLY A 21 20.96 2.10 1.58
N LEU A 22 20.15 2.04 2.64
CA LEU A 22 19.95 0.80 3.40
C LEU A 22 19.22 -0.25 2.56
N GLU A 23 19.77 -1.46 2.54
CA GLU A 23 19.19 -2.62 1.87
C GLU A 23 17.86 -3.04 2.53
N GLN A 24 16.98 -3.66 1.75
CA GLN A 24 15.62 -4.00 2.19
C GLN A 24 15.53 -4.90 3.43
N ASP A 25 16.56 -5.70 3.72
CA ASP A 25 16.61 -6.60 4.87
C ASP A 25 17.42 -6.01 6.06
N ASP A 26 17.87 -4.76 5.96
CA ASP A 26 18.68 -4.12 7.01
C ASP A 26 17.89 -3.97 8.33
N PRO A 27 18.37 -4.50 9.47
CA PRO A 27 17.66 -4.43 10.75
C PRO A 27 17.38 -3.00 11.24
N THR A 28 18.25 -2.05 10.90
CA THR A 28 18.09 -0.62 11.20
C THR A 28 16.89 -0.07 10.43
N LEU A 29 16.77 -0.40 9.15
CA LEU A 29 15.62 -0.03 8.32
C LEU A 29 14.32 -0.62 8.86
N ILE A 30 14.32 -1.89 9.27
CA ILE A 30 13.13 -2.52 9.87
C ILE A 30 12.73 -1.82 11.18
N THR A 31 13.70 -1.45 12.02
CA THR A 31 13.45 -0.73 13.28
C THR A 31 12.87 0.66 13.01
N TYR A 32 13.46 1.38 12.05
CA TYR A 32 13.00 2.68 11.60
C TYR A 32 11.55 2.64 11.11
N ILE A 33 11.20 1.64 10.31
CA ILE A 33 9.84 1.45 9.80
C ILE A 33 8.85 1.17 10.94
N ARG A 34 9.22 0.30 11.90
CA ARG A 34 8.36 -0.04 13.04
C ARG A 34 7.98 1.18 13.88
N GLN A 35 8.88 2.15 14.01
CA GLN A 35 8.62 3.39 14.74
C GLN A 35 7.68 4.36 13.99
N ARG A 36 7.59 4.23 12.66
CA ARG A 36 6.72 5.07 11.81
C ARG A 36 5.36 4.45 11.51
N LEU A 37 5.19 3.15 11.78
CA LEU A 37 3.93 2.44 11.60
C LEU A 37 2.92 2.87 12.66
N VAL A 38 1.76 3.35 12.20
CA VAL A 38 0.62 3.66 13.07
C VAL A 38 -0.29 2.44 13.14
N PRO A 39 -0.59 1.88 14.33
CA PRO A 39 -1.40 0.68 14.46
C PRO A 39 -2.88 0.93 14.09
N PRO A 40 -3.68 -0.14 13.89
CA PRO A 40 -5.14 -0.05 13.81
C PRO A 40 -5.73 0.79 14.94
N SER A 41 -6.63 1.72 14.61
CA SER A 41 -7.28 2.51 15.65
C SER A 41 -8.23 1.63 16.47
N ILE A 42 -8.29 1.87 17.78
CA ILE A 42 -9.33 1.26 18.66
C ILE A 42 -10.58 2.14 18.78
N THR A 43 -10.51 3.41 18.36
CA THR A 43 -11.62 4.37 18.48
C THR A 43 -12.61 4.28 17.31
N PRO A 44 -13.87 4.71 17.47
CA PRO A 44 -14.85 4.66 16.39
C PRO A 44 -14.38 5.38 15.12
N TYR A 45 -14.81 4.87 13.97
CA TYR A 45 -14.60 5.48 12.67
C TYR A 45 -15.02 6.95 12.63
N LYS A 46 -14.20 7.81 12.03
CA LYS A 46 -14.50 9.23 11.81
C LYS A 46 -14.55 9.52 10.31
N LEU A 47 -15.51 8.88 9.65
CA LEU A 47 -15.74 8.99 8.21
C LEU A 47 -16.57 10.22 7.87
N SER A 48 -16.29 10.85 6.73
CA SER A 48 -17.05 11.95 6.15
C SER A 48 -18.42 11.49 5.63
N LYS A 49 -18.54 10.25 5.15
CA LYS A 49 -19.75 9.64 4.58
C LYS A 49 -20.03 8.27 5.25
N PRO A 50 -20.28 8.21 6.57
CA PRO A 50 -20.36 6.96 7.31
C PRO A 50 -21.47 6.00 6.84
N ARG A 51 -22.55 6.53 6.23
CA ARG A 51 -23.65 5.73 5.68
C ARG A 51 -23.35 5.10 4.32
N LYS A 52 -22.36 5.61 3.57
CA LYS A 52 -21.93 5.01 2.31
C LYS A 52 -21.04 3.81 2.64
N LYS A 53 -21.51 2.60 2.32
CA LYS A 53 -20.80 1.36 2.62
C LYS A 53 -19.58 1.18 1.73
N ASP A 54 -19.79 1.28 0.42
CA ASP A 54 -18.74 1.14 -0.58
C ASP A 54 -18.37 2.51 -1.14
N THR A 55 -17.16 2.97 -0.81
CA THR A 55 -16.58 4.23 -1.29
C THR A 55 -15.50 4.00 -2.35
N SER A 56 -15.27 2.76 -2.77
CA SER A 56 -14.16 2.36 -3.65
C SER A 56 -14.20 2.99 -5.04
N GLN A 57 -13.03 3.02 -5.66
CA GLN A 57 -12.93 3.25 -7.09
C GLN A 57 -13.47 2.00 -7.82
N PHE A 58 -14.24 2.20 -8.88
CA PHE A 58 -14.73 1.15 -9.79
C PHE A 58 -15.33 -0.11 -9.12
N SER A 59 -15.86 -0.01 -7.88
CA SER A 59 -16.40 -1.16 -7.13
C SER A 59 -15.40 -2.31 -6.96
N GLN A 60 -14.11 -2.03 -6.74
CA GLN A 60 -13.09 -3.07 -6.56
C GLN A 60 -13.46 -4.15 -5.53
N PRO A 61 -14.04 -3.84 -4.34
CA PRO A 61 -14.49 -4.86 -3.40
C PRO A 61 -15.49 -5.86 -3.99
N LYS A 62 -16.38 -5.40 -4.90
CA LYS A 62 -17.35 -6.26 -5.57
C LYS A 62 -16.68 -7.21 -6.56
N VAL A 63 -15.64 -6.76 -7.26
CA VAL A 63 -14.85 -7.61 -8.16
C VAL A 63 -14.08 -8.63 -7.34
N LEU A 64 -13.40 -8.19 -6.27
CA LEU A 64 -12.67 -9.05 -5.35
C LEU A 64 -13.58 -10.14 -4.75
N ASN A 65 -14.79 -9.78 -4.29
CA ASN A 65 -15.73 -10.74 -3.72
C ASN A 65 -16.17 -11.82 -4.71
N LYS A 66 -16.29 -11.50 -6.00
CA LYS A 66 -16.57 -12.51 -7.03
C LYS A 66 -15.40 -13.48 -7.20
N ILE A 67 -14.16 -12.98 -7.12
CA ILE A 67 -12.95 -13.79 -7.26
C ILE A 67 -12.73 -14.67 -6.02
N THR A 68 -12.99 -14.12 -4.83
CA THR A 68 -12.66 -14.75 -3.54
C THR A 68 -13.85 -15.38 -2.84
N HIS A 69 -15.01 -15.42 -3.49
CA HIS A 69 -16.26 -15.98 -2.94
C HIS A 69 -16.64 -15.35 -1.59
N ASP A 70 -16.70 -14.02 -1.56
CA ASP A 70 -17.07 -13.21 -0.39
C ASP A 70 -16.20 -13.45 0.87
N MET A 71 -14.92 -13.77 0.68
CA MET A 71 -13.94 -13.99 1.74
C MET A 71 -14.02 -12.95 2.86
N LYS A 72 -13.88 -13.43 4.10
CA LYS A 72 -13.86 -12.63 5.33
C LYS A 72 -12.50 -12.71 6.01
N GLN A 73 -12.19 -11.72 6.84
CA GLN A 73 -10.99 -11.71 7.69
C GLN A 73 -9.67 -11.86 6.90
N GLY A 74 -9.61 -11.29 5.70
CA GLY A 74 -8.38 -11.23 4.90
C GLY A 74 -7.43 -10.12 5.36
N PHE A 75 -6.19 -10.16 4.84
CA PHE A 75 -5.23 -9.08 4.97
C PHE A 75 -5.07 -8.33 3.64
N PHE A 76 -5.36 -7.03 3.62
CA PHE A 76 -5.14 -6.20 2.43
C PHE A 76 -3.89 -5.34 2.53
N VAL A 77 -3.36 -4.94 1.37
CA VAL A 77 -2.47 -3.80 1.23
C VAL A 77 -3.12 -2.83 0.23
N GLU A 78 -3.23 -1.56 0.61
CA GLU A 78 -3.63 -0.47 -0.30
C GLU A 78 -2.45 0.50 -0.41
N LEU A 79 -1.81 0.50 -1.57
CA LEU A 79 -0.77 1.46 -1.89
C LEU A 79 -1.39 2.54 -2.77
N GLY A 80 -1.40 3.78 -2.25
CA GLY A 80 -2.21 4.88 -2.76
C GLY A 80 -3.48 5.13 -1.94
N ALA A 81 -3.39 5.03 -0.60
CA ALA A 81 -4.56 5.06 0.28
C ALA A 81 -5.27 6.43 0.39
N ALA A 82 -4.70 7.49 -0.16
CA ALA A 82 -5.24 8.85 -0.22
C ALA A 82 -5.73 9.34 1.16
N ASP A 83 -6.97 9.80 1.27
CA ASP A 83 -7.56 10.28 2.52
C ASP A 83 -8.14 9.16 3.40
N GLY A 84 -7.97 7.91 3.00
CA GLY A 84 -8.47 6.72 3.72
C GLY A 84 -9.96 6.45 3.60
N GLU A 85 -10.71 7.21 2.79
CA GLU A 85 -12.15 7.02 2.63
C GLU A 85 -12.63 7.21 1.21
N PHE A 86 -12.35 8.36 0.60
CA PHE A 86 -12.73 8.66 -0.77
C PHE A 86 -11.97 7.74 -1.72
N GLN A 87 -12.71 6.98 -2.53
CA GLN A 87 -12.14 5.99 -3.46
C GLN A 87 -11.33 4.88 -2.78
N SER A 88 -11.42 4.69 -1.46
CA SER A 88 -10.68 3.62 -0.80
C SER A 88 -11.20 2.24 -1.22
N ASN A 89 -10.31 1.44 -1.79
CA ASN A 89 -10.62 0.11 -2.30
C ASN A 89 -10.71 -0.95 -1.20
N THR A 90 -10.33 -0.59 0.04
CA THR A 90 -10.29 -1.54 1.17
C THR A 90 -11.22 -1.19 2.33
N LEU A 91 -11.78 0.03 2.38
CA LEU A 91 -12.63 0.44 3.50
C LEU A 91 -13.88 -0.43 3.66
N PHE A 92 -14.48 -0.88 2.55
CA PHE A 92 -15.60 -1.82 2.59
C PHE A 92 -15.19 -3.18 3.18
N LEU A 93 -14.06 -3.73 2.75
CA LEU A 93 -13.52 -5.01 3.24
C LEU A 93 -13.29 -4.94 4.76
N GLU A 94 -12.72 -3.82 5.22
CA GLU A 94 -12.45 -3.55 6.63
C GLU A 94 -13.74 -3.49 7.47
N ARG A 95 -14.74 -2.70 7.02
CA ARG A 95 -15.96 -2.43 7.78
C ARG A 95 -16.97 -3.58 7.76
N GLU A 96 -17.11 -4.25 6.62
CA GLU A 96 -18.22 -5.16 6.35
C GLU A 96 -17.78 -6.63 6.27
N GLN A 97 -16.47 -6.88 6.19
CA GLN A 97 -15.93 -8.24 6.05
C GLN A 97 -14.87 -8.59 7.10
N GLY A 98 -14.60 -7.69 8.05
CA GLY A 98 -13.65 -7.91 9.14
C GLY A 98 -12.20 -8.03 8.67
N TRP A 99 -11.89 -7.51 7.48
CA TRP A 99 -10.51 -7.50 7.00
C TRP A 99 -9.68 -6.53 7.83
N THR A 100 -8.39 -6.83 7.94
CA THR A 100 -7.37 -5.87 8.41
C THR A 100 -6.35 -5.68 7.30
N GLY A 101 -5.36 -4.82 7.50
CA GLY A 101 -4.39 -4.58 6.44
C GLY A 101 -3.41 -3.46 6.72
N LEU A 102 -2.80 -3.00 5.65
CA LEU A 102 -1.84 -1.90 5.60
C LEU A 102 -2.27 -0.87 4.56
N LEU A 103 -2.31 0.39 4.97
CA LEU A 103 -2.57 1.57 4.15
C LEU A 103 -1.26 2.36 4.00
N ILE A 104 -0.82 2.56 2.77
CA ILE A 104 0.40 3.30 2.46
C ILE A 104 0.03 4.52 1.62
N GLU A 105 0.43 5.70 2.08
CA GLU A 105 0.16 6.96 1.39
C GLU A 105 1.42 7.84 1.44
N ALA A 106 1.91 8.27 0.28
CA ALA A 106 3.12 9.07 0.19
C ALA A 106 2.87 10.55 0.48
N ASN A 107 1.76 11.11 0.00
CA ASN A 107 1.42 12.53 0.17
C ASN A 107 1.10 12.82 1.65
N PRO A 108 1.87 13.68 2.34
CA PRO A 108 1.64 13.94 3.76
C PRO A 108 0.29 14.59 4.06
N ASP A 109 -0.22 15.46 3.19
CA ASP A 109 -1.53 16.11 3.38
C ASP A 109 -2.68 15.10 3.28
N SER A 110 -2.57 14.15 2.34
CA SER A 110 -3.50 13.02 2.25
C SER A 110 -3.37 12.11 3.46
N TYR A 111 -2.13 11.82 3.89
CA TYR A 111 -1.86 10.97 5.04
C TYR A 111 -2.44 11.53 6.35
N VAL A 112 -2.33 12.84 6.58
CA VAL A 112 -2.96 13.49 7.75
C VAL A 112 -4.48 13.29 7.75
N LYS A 113 -5.12 13.38 6.58
CA LYS A 113 -6.56 13.11 6.44
C LYS A 113 -6.88 11.63 6.69
N LEU A 114 -6.06 10.72 6.19
CA LEU A 114 -6.15 9.28 6.45
C LEU A 114 -6.08 8.97 7.95
N LEU A 115 -5.13 9.55 8.68
CA LEU A 115 -5.02 9.38 10.15
C LEU A 115 -6.31 9.80 10.86
N ALA A 116 -6.93 10.90 10.41
CA ALA A 116 -8.14 11.42 11.02
C ALA A 116 -9.37 10.50 10.85
N LYS A 117 -9.34 9.47 9.98
CA LYS A 117 -10.47 8.56 9.73
C LYS A 117 -10.64 7.46 10.77
N ASN A 118 -9.64 7.24 11.63
CA ASN A 118 -9.61 6.12 12.59
C ASN A 118 -9.74 4.74 11.93
N ARG A 119 -9.09 4.53 10.77
CA ARG A 119 -9.03 3.23 10.08
C ARG A 119 -8.49 2.11 10.99
N LYS A 120 -9.03 0.91 10.83
CA LYS A 120 -8.70 -0.33 11.57
C LYS A 120 -7.61 -1.17 10.89
N ALA A 121 -6.80 -0.51 10.08
CA ALA A 121 -5.62 -1.05 9.42
C ALA A 121 -4.35 -0.34 9.91
N PHE A 122 -3.17 -0.97 9.74
CA PHE A 122 -1.89 -0.28 9.89
C PHE A 122 -1.78 0.83 8.85
N LYS A 123 -1.08 1.91 9.20
CA LYS A 123 -0.89 3.07 8.32
C LYS A 123 0.56 3.51 8.36
N ILE A 124 1.10 3.94 7.23
CA ILE A 124 2.43 4.55 7.17
C ILE A 124 2.46 5.64 6.08
N ASN A 125 3.10 6.77 6.41
CA ASN A 125 3.44 7.78 5.41
C ASN A 125 4.78 7.41 4.79
N ALA A 126 4.77 6.89 3.57
CA ALA A 126 5.99 6.47 2.89
C ALA A 126 5.78 6.50 1.37
N ALA A 127 6.80 6.94 0.65
CA ALA A 127 6.94 6.56 -0.75
C ALA A 127 7.53 5.15 -0.84
N ILE A 128 7.31 4.47 -1.96
CA ILE A 128 7.85 3.13 -2.19
C ILE A 128 9.08 3.22 -3.08
N SER A 129 10.15 2.58 -2.65
CA SER A 129 11.37 2.48 -3.45
C SER A 129 11.15 1.59 -4.67
N VAL A 130 11.61 2.08 -5.82
CA VAL A 130 11.68 1.30 -7.07
C VAL A 130 13.01 0.55 -7.21
N THR A 131 13.75 0.41 -6.11
CA THR A 131 14.91 -0.47 -5.95
C THR A 131 14.76 -1.33 -4.69
N LYS A 132 15.72 -2.24 -4.42
CA LYS A 132 15.77 -3.08 -3.21
C LYS A 132 16.47 -2.43 -2.02
N HIS A 133 16.77 -1.13 -2.12
CA HIS A 133 17.31 -0.33 -1.03
C HIS A 133 16.48 0.94 -0.91
N THR A 134 16.63 1.66 0.19
CA THR A 134 16.02 2.98 0.35
C THR A 134 16.61 3.97 -0.65
N THR A 135 15.77 4.92 -1.05
CA THR A 135 16.15 6.03 -1.94
C THR A 135 15.49 7.32 -1.46
N LYS A 136 15.94 8.47 -1.97
CA LYS A 136 15.24 9.74 -1.80
C LYS A 136 14.37 10.00 -3.02
N LEU A 137 13.12 10.38 -2.81
CA LEU A 137 12.23 10.84 -3.87
C LEU A 137 11.76 12.25 -3.59
N ILE A 138 11.65 13.05 -4.65
CA ILE A 138 11.07 14.39 -4.58
C ILE A 138 9.60 14.26 -4.95
N PHE A 139 8.73 14.56 -3.98
CA PHE A 139 7.29 14.62 -4.19
C PHE A 139 6.92 16.02 -4.71
N MET A 140 6.30 16.09 -5.89
CA MET A 140 5.82 17.35 -6.45
C MET A 140 4.31 17.57 -6.20
N PRO A 141 3.90 18.66 -5.52
CA PRO A 141 2.49 18.94 -5.23
C PRO A 141 1.61 19.21 -6.45
N SER A 142 2.21 19.63 -7.58
CA SER A 142 1.50 20.06 -8.80
C SER A 142 0.98 18.89 -9.67
N GLY A 143 1.24 17.64 -9.29
CA GLY A 143 0.64 16.44 -9.91
C GLY A 143 -0.76 16.17 -9.36
N TYR A 144 -1.79 16.43 -10.17
CA TYR A 144 -3.21 16.32 -9.81
C TYR A 144 -3.65 14.89 -9.40
N LYS A 145 -4.39 14.82 -8.27
CA LYS A 145 -5.39 13.79 -7.84
C LYS A 145 -4.92 12.33 -7.76
N GLY A 146 -4.90 11.79 -6.54
CA GLY A 146 -4.44 10.41 -6.31
C GLY A 146 -2.94 10.41 -6.03
N ALA A 147 -2.40 9.36 -5.45
CA ALA A 147 -1.14 9.45 -4.75
C ALA A 147 0.09 9.42 -5.68
N THR A 148 1.11 10.17 -5.26
CA THR A 148 2.54 10.03 -5.61
C THR A 148 3.10 11.00 -6.65
N GLY A 149 4.24 11.60 -6.29
CA GLY A 149 4.84 12.73 -6.97
C GLY A 149 5.49 12.34 -8.29
N HIS A 150 5.49 13.28 -9.22
CA HIS A 150 6.39 13.23 -10.35
C HIS A 150 7.83 13.14 -9.85
N ILE A 151 8.55 12.08 -10.22
CA ILE A 151 10.02 12.07 -10.17
C ILE A 151 10.49 13.05 -11.25
N GLY A 152 10.61 14.32 -10.88
CA GLY A 152 11.41 15.26 -11.63
C GLY A 152 12.88 14.96 -11.36
N GLN A 153 13.67 14.74 -12.42
CA GLN A 153 15.07 15.15 -12.35
C GLN A 153 15.08 16.65 -12.05
N GLU A 154 16.06 17.12 -11.27
CA GLU A 154 16.25 18.53 -10.92
C GLU A 154 15.99 19.43 -12.14
N GLY A 155 14.79 19.99 -12.20
CA GLY A 155 14.38 20.98 -13.16
C GLY A 155 14.42 22.30 -12.43
N GLU A 156 15.17 23.26 -12.97
CA GLU A 156 15.19 24.65 -12.54
C GLU A 156 13.77 25.23 -12.63
N GLY A 157 12.99 25.08 -11.55
CA GLY A 157 11.61 25.52 -11.44
C GLY A 157 11.30 25.85 -9.99
N THR A 158 10.54 26.91 -9.76
CA THR A 158 10.27 27.51 -8.44
C THR A 158 9.37 26.69 -7.52
N ASP A 159 8.90 25.52 -7.94
CA ASP A 159 8.12 24.61 -7.11
C ASP A 159 9.08 23.74 -6.30
N LYS A 160 9.28 24.07 -5.02
CA LYS A 160 10.08 23.25 -4.11
C LYS A 160 9.31 21.97 -3.77
N GLY A 161 9.67 20.86 -4.40
CA GLY A 161 9.15 19.54 -4.04
C GLY A 161 9.52 19.14 -2.62
N LEU A 162 8.77 18.19 -2.07
CA LEU A 162 9.05 17.61 -0.76
C LEU A 162 9.93 16.37 -0.93
N THR A 163 11.19 16.45 -0.51
CA THR A 163 12.06 15.27 -0.45
C THR A 163 11.61 14.34 0.68
N MET A 164 11.44 13.05 0.38
CA MET A 164 11.08 12.02 1.36
C MET A 164 11.83 10.71 1.10
N ASP A 165 11.95 9.92 2.17
CA ASP A 165 12.45 8.55 2.07
C ASP A 165 11.45 7.67 1.34
N ALA A 166 11.95 6.99 0.30
CA ALA A 166 11.26 5.91 -0.36
C ALA A 166 11.78 4.57 0.18
N LEU A 167 10.87 3.74 0.66
CA LEU A 167 11.17 2.53 1.41
C LEU A 167 10.82 1.31 0.55
N PRO A 168 11.64 0.25 0.52
CA PRO A 168 11.25 -0.99 -0.13
C PRO A 168 9.96 -1.55 0.50
N LEU A 169 8.97 -1.91 -0.32
CA LEU A 169 7.71 -2.46 0.16
C LEU A 169 7.94 -3.75 0.98
N HIS A 170 8.92 -4.56 0.58
CA HIS A 170 9.34 -5.75 1.31
C HIS A 170 9.70 -5.45 2.77
N SER A 171 10.48 -4.38 3.02
CA SER A 171 10.86 -3.96 4.37
C SER A 171 9.66 -3.58 5.23
N ILE A 172 8.66 -2.92 4.63
CA ILE A 172 7.43 -2.53 5.32
C ILE A 172 6.62 -3.76 5.73
N LEU A 173 6.46 -4.73 4.83
CA LEU A 173 5.78 -5.98 5.11
C LEU A 173 6.53 -6.80 6.17
N GLN A 174 7.87 -6.85 6.10
CA GLN A 174 8.70 -7.52 7.09
C GLN A 174 8.62 -6.87 8.47
N ALA A 175 8.51 -5.54 8.55
CA ALA A 175 8.31 -4.84 9.83
C ALA A 175 7.03 -5.28 10.55
N LEU A 176 5.99 -5.65 9.79
CA LEU A 176 4.72 -6.20 10.28
C LEU A 176 4.70 -7.74 10.38
N ASN A 177 5.78 -8.42 10.00
CA ASN A 177 5.86 -9.88 9.85
C ASN A 177 4.78 -10.44 8.89
N VAL A 178 4.47 -9.71 7.83
CA VAL A 178 3.50 -10.11 6.80
C VAL A 178 4.24 -10.75 5.64
N THR A 179 3.87 -11.99 5.33
CA THR A 179 4.37 -12.73 4.14
C THR A 179 3.26 -13.15 3.18
N MET A 180 2.00 -12.95 3.57
CA MET A 180 0.84 -13.27 2.77
C MET A 180 -0.15 -12.12 2.75
N ILE A 181 -0.56 -11.72 1.56
CA ILE A 181 -1.53 -10.66 1.29
C ILE A 181 -2.71 -11.28 0.55
N ASP A 182 -3.92 -11.15 1.08
CA ASP A 182 -5.12 -11.67 0.41
C ASP A 182 -5.59 -10.74 -0.72
N PHE A 183 -5.38 -9.44 -0.58
CA PHE A 183 -5.69 -8.45 -1.62
C PHE A 183 -4.66 -7.32 -1.64
N PHE A 184 -4.06 -7.06 -2.80
CA PHE A 184 -3.19 -5.90 -3.01
C PHE A 184 -3.83 -4.95 -4.04
N SER A 185 -4.32 -3.81 -3.57
CA SER A 185 -4.71 -2.67 -4.42
C SER A 185 -3.49 -1.80 -4.67
N LEU A 186 -3.07 -1.70 -5.93
CA LEU A 186 -1.90 -0.96 -6.38
C LEU A 186 -2.32 0.15 -7.35
N ASP A 187 -2.30 1.39 -6.87
CA ASP A 187 -2.62 2.60 -7.63
C ASP A 187 -1.63 3.71 -7.23
N VAL A 188 -0.58 3.88 -8.03
CA VAL A 188 0.54 4.81 -7.77
C VAL A 188 0.89 5.63 -9.01
N GLU A 189 -0.13 5.94 -9.81
CA GLU A 189 -0.09 6.93 -10.90
C GLU A 189 1.07 6.69 -11.89
N GLY A 190 1.31 5.43 -12.28
CA GLY A 190 2.24 5.05 -13.36
C GLY A 190 3.52 4.35 -12.92
N TYR A 191 3.74 4.15 -11.62
CA TYR A 191 4.90 3.43 -11.08
C TYR A 191 4.63 1.96 -10.77
N GLU A 192 3.46 1.44 -11.13
CA GLU A 192 2.98 0.12 -10.72
C GLU A 192 3.94 -0.98 -11.14
N LEU A 193 4.36 -1.01 -12.41
CA LEU A 193 5.28 -2.03 -12.90
C LEU A 193 6.67 -1.96 -12.24
N LYS A 194 7.13 -0.75 -11.89
CA LYS A 194 8.41 -0.57 -11.19
C LYS A 194 8.33 -1.11 -9.75
N VAL A 195 7.22 -0.85 -9.05
CA VAL A 195 6.96 -1.43 -7.72
C VAL A 195 6.88 -2.95 -7.79
N LEU A 196 6.16 -3.50 -8.77
CA LEU A 196 6.04 -4.96 -8.93
C LEU A 196 7.39 -5.65 -9.23
N LYS A 197 8.33 -4.94 -9.87
CA LYS A 197 9.69 -5.43 -10.15
C LYS A 197 10.60 -5.47 -8.92
N THR A 198 10.28 -4.79 -7.83
CA THR A 198 11.10 -4.80 -6.60
C THR A 198 10.67 -5.82 -5.57
N LEU A 199 9.44 -6.33 -5.65
CA LEU A 199 8.91 -7.32 -4.71
C LEU A 199 9.74 -8.61 -4.71
N SER A 200 10.04 -9.10 -3.51
CA SER A 200 10.62 -10.44 -3.29
C SER A 200 9.52 -11.51 -3.38
N TRP A 201 9.16 -11.90 -4.61
CA TRP A 201 8.12 -12.88 -4.92
C TRP A 201 8.37 -14.29 -4.37
N ASP A 202 9.62 -14.61 -4.02
CA ASP A 202 10.01 -15.83 -3.32
C ASP A 202 9.60 -15.84 -1.84
N ARG A 203 9.35 -14.65 -1.26
CA ARG A 203 9.06 -14.46 0.17
C ARG A 203 7.65 -13.95 0.45
N ILE A 204 7.08 -13.19 -0.49
CA ILE A 204 5.74 -12.60 -0.38
C ILE A 204 4.80 -13.30 -1.35
N LYS A 205 3.72 -13.87 -0.82
CA LYS A 205 2.62 -14.42 -1.61
C LYS A 205 1.45 -13.46 -1.60
N ILE A 206 0.86 -13.22 -2.77
CA ILE A 206 -0.31 -12.36 -2.91
C ILE A 206 -1.40 -13.17 -3.60
N ARG A 207 -2.59 -13.25 -2.99
CA ARG A 207 -3.70 -14.05 -3.55
C ARG A 207 -4.33 -13.35 -4.75
N VAL A 208 -4.73 -12.08 -4.57
CA VAL A 208 -5.31 -11.26 -5.64
C VAL A 208 -4.62 -9.90 -5.68
N LEU A 209 -4.25 -9.45 -6.88
CA LEU A 209 -3.78 -8.10 -7.14
C LEU A 209 -4.78 -7.37 -8.03
N CYS A 210 -5.03 -6.10 -7.72
CA CYS A 210 -5.65 -5.14 -8.61
C CYS A 210 -4.62 -4.05 -8.91
N VAL A 211 -4.25 -3.89 -10.18
CA VAL A 211 -3.21 -2.95 -10.62
C VAL A 211 -3.84 -1.93 -11.58
N GLU A 212 -3.78 -0.65 -11.22
CA GLU A 212 -4.14 0.47 -12.09
C GLU A 212 -3.10 0.58 -13.22
N THR A 213 -3.53 0.62 -14.47
CA THR A 213 -2.60 0.65 -15.62
C THR A 213 -2.78 1.88 -16.50
N LYS A 214 -3.42 2.94 -16.00
CA LYS A 214 -3.78 4.10 -16.83
C LYS A 214 -2.53 4.88 -17.24
N PHE A 215 -1.59 5.02 -16.32
CA PHE A 215 -0.40 5.87 -16.49
C PHE A 215 0.91 5.10 -16.57
N VAL A 216 0.86 3.77 -16.58
CA VAL A 216 2.05 2.91 -16.74
C VAL A 216 2.67 3.14 -18.12
N PRO A 217 3.96 3.54 -18.24
CA PRO A 217 4.61 3.77 -19.53
C PRO A 217 4.63 2.53 -20.44
N GLU A 218 4.83 1.34 -19.86
CA GLU A 218 4.77 0.06 -20.56
C GLU A 218 3.35 -0.38 -20.93
N GLY A 219 2.34 0.37 -20.46
CA GLY A 219 0.92 0.11 -20.66
C GLY A 219 0.43 -1.17 -19.99
N LYS A 220 -0.88 -1.43 -20.18
CA LYS A 220 -1.56 -2.63 -19.67
C LYS A 220 -0.86 -3.94 -20.08
N SER A 221 -0.39 -4.04 -21.32
CA SER A 221 0.25 -5.27 -21.85
C SER A 221 1.57 -5.57 -21.14
N GLY A 222 2.35 -4.54 -20.81
CA GLY A 222 3.60 -4.70 -20.05
C GLY A 222 3.36 -5.27 -18.65
N VAL A 223 2.35 -4.75 -17.94
CA VAL A 223 1.96 -5.26 -16.62
C VAL A 223 1.45 -6.70 -16.70
N ILE A 224 0.56 -7.00 -17.65
CA ILE A 224 0.03 -8.37 -17.82
C ILE A 224 1.15 -9.36 -18.10
N SER A 225 2.05 -9.04 -19.03
CA SER A 225 3.14 -9.93 -19.42
C SER A 225 4.09 -10.21 -18.25
N TYR A 226 4.37 -9.19 -17.44
CA TYR A 226 5.20 -9.34 -16.23
C TYR A 226 4.51 -10.19 -15.15
N MET A 227 3.23 -9.95 -14.87
CA MET A 227 2.51 -10.75 -13.88
C MET A 227 2.39 -12.22 -14.31
N GLN A 228 2.16 -12.48 -15.61
CA GLN A 228 2.12 -13.83 -16.15
C GLN A 228 3.48 -14.53 -16.10
N SER A 229 4.59 -13.81 -16.29
CA SER A 229 5.93 -14.42 -16.17
C SER A 229 6.26 -14.83 -14.73
N LEU A 230 5.61 -14.24 -13.74
CA LEU A 230 5.67 -14.65 -12.33
C LEU A 230 4.74 -15.83 -12.00
N GLY A 231 3.87 -16.25 -12.92
CA GLY A 231 2.90 -17.34 -12.72
C GLY A 231 1.50 -16.89 -12.32
N TYR A 232 1.22 -15.58 -12.25
CA TYR A 232 -0.13 -15.10 -11.97
C TYR A 232 -1.05 -15.25 -13.19
N GLN A 233 -2.30 -15.62 -12.93
CA GLN A 233 -3.35 -15.60 -13.95
C GLN A 233 -3.93 -14.19 -14.08
N HIS A 234 -4.06 -13.68 -15.30
CA HIS A 234 -4.86 -12.49 -15.58
C HIS A 234 -6.35 -12.86 -15.55
N LEU A 235 -7.09 -12.29 -14.61
CA LEU A 235 -8.51 -12.58 -14.35
C LEU A 235 -9.46 -11.68 -15.14
N GLY A 236 -8.92 -10.63 -15.76
CA GLY A 236 -9.66 -9.65 -16.55
C GLY A 236 -9.37 -8.22 -16.12
N ASN A 237 -10.05 -7.29 -16.77
CA ASN A 237 -9.94 -5.87 -16.46
C ASN A 237 -11.30 -5.23 -16.21
N HIS A 238 -11.30 -4.18 -15.42
CA HIS A 238 -12.47 -3.33 -15.20
C HIS A 238 -12.00 -1.87 -15.22
N HIS A 239 -12.41 -1.10 -16.23
CA HIS A 239 -11.81 0.22 -16.51
C HIS A 239 -10.29 0.12 -16.68
N ASN A 240 -9.51 0.87 -15.89
CA ASN A 240 -8.05 0.85 -15.91
C ASN A 240 -7.45 -0.17 -14.93
N ASP A 241 -8.29 -0.88 -14.18
CA ASP A 241 -7.87 -1.88 -13.21
C ASP A 241 -7.70 -3.25 -13.87
N ASN A 242 -6.54 -3.87 -13.69
CA ASN A 242 -6.24 -5.22 -14.16
C ASN A 242 -6.08 -6.14 -12.97
N TRP A 243 -6.79 -7.26 -13.03
CA TRP A 243 -6.92 -8.20 -11.92
C TRP A 243 -6.05 -9.42 -12.18
N PHE A 244 -5.27 -9.79 -11.18
CA PHE A 244 -4.40 -10.95 -11.23
C PHE A 244 -4.65 -11.84 -10.01
N GLY A 245 -4.58 -13.15 -10.19
CA GLY A 245 -4.75 -14.11 -9.11
C GLY A 245 -3.68 -15.18 -9.12
N TRP A 246 -3.23 -15.58 -7.94
CA TRP A 246 -2.32 -16.71 -7.79
C TRP A 246 -3.10 -18.02 -7.88
N PRO A 247 -2.89 -18.87 -8.91
CA PRO A 247 -3.79 -19.98 -9.24
C PRO A 247 -4.13 -20.90 -8.07
N GLU A 248 -3.12 -21.29 -7.28
CA GLU A 248 -3.32 -22.20 -6.14
C GLU A 248 -4.13 -21.55 -5.01
N LEU A 249 -3.95 -20.25 -4.78
CA LEU A 249 -4.65 -19.54 -3.71
C LEU A 249 -6.09 -19.17 -4.11
N LEU A 250 -6.44 -19.12 -5.39
CA LEU A 250 -7.82 -18.80 -5.80
C LEU A 250 -8.83 -19.88 -5.35
N ASN A 251 -8.38 -21.13 -5.25
CA ASN A 251 -9.24 -22.27 -4.87
C ASN A 251 -9.20 -22.60 -3.37
N GLU A 252 -8.33 -21.94 -2.60
CA GLU A 252 -8.21 -22.16 -1.17
C GLU A 252 -9.33 -21.42 -0.41
N THR A 253 -10.26 -22.16 0.17
CA THR A 253 -11.16 -21.63 1.20
C THR A 253 -10.42 -21.57 2.53
N ARG A 254 -10.25 -20.36 3.11
CA ARG A 254 -9.84 -20.25 4.51
C ARG A 254 -10.95 -20.87 5.36
N LYS A 255 -10.67 -21.99 6.02
CA LYS A 255 -11.52 -22.46 7.11
C LYS A 255 -11.56 -21.36 8.17
N GLU A 256 -12.76 -20.93 8.56
CA GLU A 256 -12.91 -20.01 9.69
C GLU A 256 -12.14 -20.60 10.87
N LYS A 257 -11.28 -19.79 11.50
CA LYS A 257 -10.73 -20.15 12.81
C LYS A 257 -11.93 -20.15 13.75
N VAL A 258 -12.43 -21.35 14.05
CA VAL A 258 -13.42 -21.62 15.10
C VAL A 258 -12.89 -21.12 16.43
#